data_AF-A0A3D8YIZ2-F1
#
_entry.id   AF-A0A3D8YIZ2-F1
#
_cell.length_a   1.000
_cell.length_b   1.000
_cell.length_c   1.000
_cell.angle_alpha   90.00
_cell.angle_beta   90.00
_cell.angle_gamma   90.00
#
_symmetry.space_group_name_H-M   'P 1'
#
loop_
_entity.id
_entity.type
_entity.pdbx_description
1 polymer ?
#
loop_
_entity_poly.entity_id
_entity_poly.type
_entity_poly.pdbx_seq_one_letter_code
_entity_poly.pdbx_strand_id
1 'polypeptide(L)'
;KQTAGNSLNHLDQLTPAQQQALENQINNATTRDKVAEIIAQAQALNEAMKALKESIKDQPQTEASSKFINEDQAQKDAYTQAVQHAKDLINKTTDPTLAKSIIDQA
;
A
#
# COMPACT_ATOMS: atom_id res chain seq x y z
N LYS A 1 -12.06 -5.10 22.69
CA LYS A 1 -10.78 -4.67 22.07
C LYS A 1 -9.94 -5.85 21.55
N GLN A 2 -9.94 -7.03 22.18
CA GLN A 2 -9.17 -8.21 21.72
C GLN A 2 -9.49 -8.70 20.29
N THR A 3 -10.71 -8.49 19.77
CA THR A 3 -11.08 -8.94 18.41
C THR A 3 -10.40 -8.16 17.29
N ALA A 4 -10.12 -6.86 17.51
CA ALA A 4 -9.63 -5.98 16.46
C ALA A 4 -8.13 -6.15 16.18
N GLY A 5 -7.33 -6.48 17.21
CA GLY A 5 -5.92 -6.85 17.04
C GLY A 5 -5.75 -8.13 16.22
N ASN A 6 -6.65 -9.11 16.39
CA ASN A 6 -6.59 -10.35 15.59
C ASN A 6 -6.95 -10.13 14.12
N SER A 7 -7.85 -9.19 13.80
CA SER A 7 -8.19 -8.86 12.41
C SER A 7 -7.04 -8.18 11.65
N LEU A 8 -6.22 -7.38 12.33
CA LEU A 8 -5.07 -6.72 11.71
C LEU A 8 -3.87 -7.68 11.50
N ASN A 9 -3.74 -8.73 12.32
CA ASN A 9 -2.67 -9.73 12.19
C ASN A 9 -2.69 -10.53 10.87
N HIS A 10 -3.77 -10.47 10.10
CA HIS A 10 -3.87 -11.11 8.78
C HIS A 10 -3.63 -10.15 7.61
N LEU A 11 -3.28 -8.89 7.89
CA LEU A 11 -3.04 -7.86 6.88
C LEU A 11 -1.55 -7.72 6.56
N ASP A 12 -0.99 -8.79 6.01
CA ASP A 12 0.46 -8.94 5.73
C ASP A 12 0.96 -8.03 4.60
N GLN A 13 0.06 -7.37 3.86
CA GLN A 13 0.43 -6.52 2.73
C GLN A 13 0.65 -5.07 3.16
N LEU A 14 0.12 -4.69 4.32
CA LEU A 14 0.34 -3.37 4.90
C LEU A 14 1.81 -3.17 5.31
N THR A 15 2.26 -1.92 5.30
CA THR A 15 3.56 -1.57 5.89
C THR A 15 3.46 -1.59 7.42
N PRO A 16 4.57 -1.80 8.15
CA PRO A 16 4.57 -1.72 9.61
C PRO A 16 4.01 -0.39 10.14
N ALA A 17 4.28 0.70 9.43
CA ALA A 17 3.75 2.02 9.78
C ALA A 17 2.22 2.08 9.60
N GLN A 18 1.69 1.57 8.48
CA GLN A 18 0.24 1.50 8.25
C GLN A 18 -0.46 0.65 9.32
N GLN A 19 0.10 -0.53 9.64
CA GLN A 19 -0.42 -1.40 10.69
C GLN A 19 -0.47 -0.67 12.04
N GLN A 20 0.64 -0.05 12.45
CA GLN A 20 0.71 0.71 13.70
C GLN A 20 -0.29 1.87 13.75
N ALA A 21 -0.47 2.60 12.65
CA ALA A 21 -1.40 3.72 12.59
C ALA A 21 -2.86 3.24 12.71
N LEU A 22 -3.21 2.13 12.07
CA LEU A 22 -4.54 1.51 12.16
C LEU A 22 -4.80 0.96 13.57
N GLU A 23 -3.82 0.29 14.18
CA GLU A 23 -3.90 -0.15 15.57
C GLU A 23 -4.16 1.02 16.53
N ASN A 24 -3.45 2.13 16.34
CA ASN A 24 -3.66 3.35 17.12
C ASN A 24 -5.08 3.89 16.94
N GLN A 25 -5.63 3.92 15.71
CA GLN A 25 -7.01 4.35 15.48
C GLN A 25 -8.03 3.43 16.17
N ILE A 26 -7.83 2.11 16.09
CA ILE A 26 -8.69 1.12 16.76
C ILE A 26 -8.64 1.30 18.28
N ASN A 27 -7.45 1.54 18.84
CA ASN A 27 -7.27 1.73 20.27
C ASN A 27 -7.96 3.00 20.79
N ASN A 28 -8.01 4.06 19.97
CA ASN A 28 -8.67 5.33 20.27
C ASN A 28 -10.17 5.35 19.92
N ALA A 29 -10.66 4.38 19.14
CA ALA A 29 -12.09 4.29 18.81
C ALA A 29 -12.95 4.05 20.06
N THR A 30 -14.00 4.86 20.21
CA THR A 30 -14.90 4.85 21.37
C THR A 30 -16.14 3.97 21.17
N THR A 31 -16.46 3.61 19.92
CA THR A 31 -17.63 2.80 19.56
C THR A 31 -17.24 1.56 18.75
N ARG A 32 -18.10 0.54 18.80
CA ARG A 32 -17.92 -0.69 18.00
C ARG A 32 -18.03 -0.42 16.51
N ASP A 33 -18.91 0.49 16.10
CA ASP A 33 -19.08 0.86 14.70
C ASP A 33 -17.82 1.53 14.16
N LYS A 34 -17.19 2.41 14.94
CA LYS A 34 -15.92 3.03 14.52
C LYS A 34 -14.80 2.00 14.38
N VAL A 35 -14.74 1.02 15.28
CA VAL A 35 -13.78 -0.09 15.14
C VAL A 35 -14.06 -0.89 13.85
N ALA A 36 -15.33 -1.17 13.53
CA ALA A 36 -15.69 -1.89 12.32
C ALA A 36 -15.32 -1.10 11.04
N GLU A 37 -15.56 0.21 11.02
CA GLU A 37 -15.13 1.09 9.92
C GLU A 37 -13.62 1.05 9.71
N ILE A 38 -12.83 1.13 10.78
CA ILE A 38 -11.37 1.11 10.69
C ILE A 38 -10.88 -0.26 10.18
N ILE A 39 -11.51 -1.36 10.61
CA ILE A 39 -11.18 -2.70 10.08
C ILE A 39 -11.50 -2.80 8.60
N ALA A 40 -12.66 -2.29 8.14
CA ALA A 40 -13.01 -2.28 6.73
C ALA A 40 -12.01 -1.43 5.89
N GLN A 41 -11.60 -0.28 6.42
CA GLN A 41 -10.56 0.55 5.81
C GLN A 41 -9.23 -0.22 5.73
N ALA A 42 -8.84 -0.90 6.80
CA ALA A 42 -7.60 -1.67 6.85
C ALA A 42 -7.58 -2.81 5.81
N GLN A 43 -8.71 -3.52 5.64
CA GLN A 43 -8.86 -4.58 4.63
C GLN A 43 -8.71 -4.01 3.22
N ALA A 44 -9.42 -2.93 2.90
CA ALA A 44 -9.34 -2.30 1.59
C ALA A 44 -7.93 -1.73 1.29
N LEU A 45 -7.25 -1.21 2.32
CA LEU A 45 -5.87 -0.75 2.23
C LEU A 45 -4.90 -1.89 1.97
N ASN A 46 -5.10 -3.04 2.62
CA ASN A 46 -4.29 -4.24 2.43
C ASN A 46 -4.41 -4.79 1.00
N GLU A 47 -5.62 -4.79 0.44
CA GLU A 47 -5.84 -5.17 -0.97
C GLU A 47 -5.15 -4.21 -1.94
N ALA A 48 -5.25 -2.90 -1.70
CA ALA A 48 -4.56 -1.91 -2.52
C ALA A 48 -3.04 -2.04 -2.44
N MET A 49 -2.49 -2.26 -1.23
CA MET A 49 -1.06 -2.52 -1.03
C MET A 49 -0.60 -3.80 -1.72
N LYS A 50 -1.44 -4.85 -1.73
CA LYS A 50 -1.17 -6.07 -2.49
C LYS A 50 -1.05 -5.76 -3.98
N ALA A 51 -2.05 -5.09 -4.54
CA ALA A 51 -2.07 -4.71 -5.95
C ALA A 51 -0.87 -3.85 -6.32
N LEU A 52 -0.50 -2.89 -5.46
CA LEU A 52 0.68 -2.05 -5.65
C LEU A 52 1.97 -2.88 -5.68
N LYS A 53 2.18 -3.79 -4.72
CA LYS A 53 3.33 -4.69 -4.69
C LYS A 53 3.38 -5.61 -5.91
N GLU A 54 2.23 -6.12 -6.35
CA GLU A 54 2.14 -6.95 -7.55
C GLU A 54 2.47 -6.15 -8.82
N SER A 55 2.04 -4.89 -8.92
CA SER A 55 2.29 -4.03 -10.09
C SER A 55 3.78 -3.79 -10.37
N ILE A 56 4.60 -3.69 -9.32
CA ILE A 56 6.05 -3.45 -9.45
C ILE A 56 6.88 -4.73 -9.40
N LYS A 57 6.26 -5.90 -9.17
CA LYS A 57 6.97 -7.18 -9.06
C LYS A 57 7.69 -7.54 -10.35
N ASP A 58 7.08 -7.25 -11.49
CA ASP A 58 7.61 -7.53 -12.83
C ASP A 58 8.53 -6.41 -13.35
N GLN A 59 8.90 -5.44 -12.51
CA GLN A 59 9.81 -4.35 -12.87
C GLN A 59 11.10 -4.84 -13.55
N PRO A 60 11.90 -5.76 -12.96
CA PRO A 60 13.18 -6.13 -13.56
C PRO A 60 13.03 -6.78 -14.94
N GLN A 61 11.97 -7.56 -15.14
CA GLN A 61 11.67 -8.15 -16.45
C GLN A 61 11.24 -7.08 -17.46
N THR A 62 10.42 -6.13 -17.03
CA THR A 62 9.95 -5.03 -17.87
C THR A 62 11.12 -4.15 -18.31
N GLU A 63 11.99 -3.77 -17.38
CA GLU A 63 13.16 -2.92 -17.67
C GLU A 63 14.21 -3.61 -18.55
N ALA A 64 14.34 -4.94 -18.45
CA ALA A 64 15.21 -5.74 -19.33
C ALA A 64 14.59 -6.03 -20.71
N SER A 65 13.30 -5.76 -20.91
CA SER A 65 12.62 -6.06 -22.17
C SER A 65 13.06 -5.10 -23.28
N SER A 66 13.21 -5.62 -24.51
CA SER A 66 13.51 -4.77 -25.68
C SER A 66 12.45 -3.68 -25.89
N LYS A 67 11.20 -3.93 -25.49
CA LYS A 67 10.12 -2.94 -25.55
C LYS A 67 10.47 -1.71 -24.72
N PHE A 68 10.83 -1.91 -23.45
CA PHE A 68 11.20 -0.80 -22.56
C PHE A 68 12.50 -0.12 -22.99
N ILE A 69 13.50 -0.90 -23.42
CA ILE A 69 14.80 -0.36 -23.83
C ILE A 69 14.66 0.58 -25.04
N ASN A 70 13.83 0.19 -26.01
CA ASN A 70 13.60 0.92 -27.26
C ASN A 70 12.47 1.97 -27.17
N GLU A 71 11.75 2.04 -26.06
CA GLU A 71 10.70 3.03 -25.85
C GLU A 71 11.29 4.44 -25.74
N ASP A 72 10.50 5.46 -26.07
CA ASP A 72 10.89 6.86 -25.92
C ASP A 72 11.26 7.20 -24.46
N GLN A 73 12.18 8.16 -24.30
CA GLN A 73 12.68 8.56 -22.99
C GLN A 73 11.56 9.01 -22.03
N ALA A 74 10.57 9.75 -22.51
CA ALA A 74 9.47 10.24 -21.67
C ALA A 74 8.62 9.10 -21.08
N GLN A 75 8.41 8.02 -21.83
CA GLN A 75 7.66 6.84 -21.40
C GLN A 75 8.48 6.01 -20.41
N LYS A 76 9.79 5.91 -20.61
CA LYS A 76 10.70 5.27 -19.64
C LYS A 76 10.75 6.04 -18.32
N ASP A 77 10.83 7.36 -18.39
CA ASP A 77 10.81 8.24 -17.22
C ASP A 77 9.47 8.13 -16.48
N ALA A 78 8.34 8.14 -17.19
CA ALA A 78 7.02 7.98 -16.59
C ALA A 78 6.88 6.63 -15.87
N TYR A 79 7.32 5.54 -16.49
CA TYR A 79 7.29 4.21 -15.88
C TYR A 79 8.18 4.12 -14.64
N THR A 80 9.44 4.58 -14.75
CA THR A 80 10.38 4.54 -13.62
C THR A 80 9.93 5.42 -12.45
N GLN A 81 9.33 6.58 -12.73
CA GLN A 81 8.73 7.44 -11.71
C GLN A 81 7.55 6.76 -10.98
N ALA A 82 6.65 6.11 -11.72
CA ALA A 82 5.53 5.37 -11.13
C ALA A 82 6.04 4.23 -10.23
N VAL A 83 7.00 3.44 -10.72
CA VAL A 83 7.61 2.36 -9.92
C VAL A 83 8.32 2.90 -8.68
N GLN A 84 9.03 4.03 -8.79
CA GLN A 84 9.67 4.65 -7.64
C GLN A 84 8.63 5.14 -6.63
N HIS A 85 7.55 5.78 -7.08
CA HIS A 85 6.47 6.24 -6.22
C HIS A 85 5.81 5.08 -5.46
N ALA A 86 5.52 3.97 -6.16
CA ALA A 86 5.03 2.75 -5.56
C ALA A 86 5.98 2.19 -4.48
N LYS A 87 7.28 2.14 -4.76
CA LYS A 87 8.30 1.72 -3.79
C LYS A 87 8.36 2.64 -2.57
N ASP A 88 8.25 3.95 -2.78
CA ASP A 88 8.26 4.92 -1.70
C ASP A 88 7.08 4.71 -0.76
N LEU A 89 5.88 4.45 -1.31
CA LEU A 89 4.69 4.10 -0.51
C LEU A 89 4.86 2.78 0.25
N ILE A 90 5.43 1.75 -0.40
CA ILE A 90 5.67 0.43 0.22
C ILE A 90 6.71 0.50 1.34
N ASN A 91 7.73 1.35 1.18
CA ASN A 91 8.83 1.48 2.14
C ASN A 91 8.60 2.62 3.15
N LYS A 92 7.45 3.30 3.11
CA LYS A 92 7.16 4.44 3.97
C LYS A 92 7.05 3.98 5.43
N THR A 93 8.04 4.37 6.24
CA THR A 93 8.14 4.03 7.67
C THR A 93 7.63 5.13 8.59
N THR A 94 7.54 6.37 8.10
CA THR A 94 7.03 7.54 8.83
C THR A 94 5.88 8.17 8.06
N ASP A 95 4.84 8.61 8.78
CA ASP A 95 3.62 9.20 8.19
C ASP A 95 3.00 8.32 7.07
N PRO A 96 2.53 7.10 7.41
CA PRO A 96 2.02 6.16 6.43
C PRO A 96 0.77 6.70 5.75
N THR A 97 0.68 6.47 4.44
CA THR A 97 -0.54 6.76 3.70
C THR A 97 -1.59 5.71 4.02
N LEU A 98 -2.71 6.13 4.63
CA LEU A 98 -3.89 5.29 4.91
C LEU A 98 -5.04 5.49 3.92
N ALA A 99 -4.85 6.40 2.95
CA ALA A 99 -5.80 6.67 1.90
C ALA A 99 -5.61 5.66 0.75
N LYS A 100 -6.56 4.74 0.59
CA LYS A 100 -6.57 3.76 -0.50
C LYS A 100 -6.40 4.42 -1.87
N SER A 101 -7.06 5.56 -2.10
CA SER A 101 -7.00 6.29 -3.37
C SER A 101 -5.60 6.74 -3.76
N ILE A 102 -4.74 7.05 -2.79
CA ILE A 102 -3.34 7.44 -3.07
C ILE A 102 -2.51 6.20 -3.46
N ILE A 103 -2.80 5.04 -2.86
CA ILE A 103 -2.15 3.78 -3.19
C ILE A 103 -2.59 3.28 -4.56
N ASP A 104 -3.87 3.44 -4.90
CA ASP A 104 -4.43 3.09 -6.22
C ASP A 104 -3.93 4.00 -7.36
N GLN A 105 -3.37 5.17 -7.04
CA GLN A 105 -2.87 6.16 -8.02
C GLN A 105 -1.37 6.08 -8.26
N ALA A 106 -0.67 5.20 -7.55
CA ALA A 106 0.77 4.99 -7.68
C ALA A 106 1.11 4.03 -8.81
#